data_AF-A0A7J0HD20-F1
#
_entry.id   AF-A0A7J0HD20-F1
#
_cell.length_a   1.000
_cell.length_b   1.000
_cell.length_c   1.000
_cell.angle_alpha   90.00
_cell.angle_beta   90.00
_cell.angle_gamma   90.00
#
_symmetry.space_group_name_H-M   'P 1'
#
loop_
_entity.id
_entity.type
_entity.pdbx_description
1 polymer ?
#
loop_
_entity_poly.entity_id
_entity_poly.type
_entity_poly.pdbx_seq_one_letter_code
_entity_poly.pdbx_strand_id
1 'polypeptide(L)'
;MMDKERIMEIPPQQRMERQASLARDHSEEYKAALQRAVVLDVPQAYSPSSYGTFREIEEGSYSSSGSHKESPFVSPDRRKESWDDFVDRLFEINESGHMVLKKS
;
A
#
# COMPACT_ATOMS: atom_id res chain seq x y z
N MET A 1 -8.82 11.00 39.40
CA MET A 1 -7.40 10.69 39.13
C MET A 1 -7.39 9.84 37.88
N MET A 2 -6.85 10.35 36.79
CA MET A 2 -6.70 9.58 35.55
C MET A 2 -5.46 8.71 35.77
N ASP A 3 -5.68 7.52 36.30
CA ASP A 3 -4.65 6.50 36.33
C ASP A 3 -4.25 6.28 34.89
N LYS A 4 -3.04 6.77 34.57
CA LYS A 4 -2.38 6.58 33.30
C LYS A 4 -2.38 5.08 33.08
N GLU A 5 -3.30 4.58 32.25
CA GLU A 5 -3.21 3.26 31.68
C GLU A 5 -1.83 3.21 31.05
N ARG A 6 -0.91 2.58 31.77
CA ARG A 6 0.41 2.28 31.28
C ARG A 6 0.16 1.29 30.18
N ILE A 7 0.00 1.81 28.96
CA ILE A 7 0.16 1.03 27.74
C ILE A 7 1.44 0.25 27.99
N MET A 8 1.33 -1.07 28.17
CA MET A 8 2.49 -1.92 28.38
C MET A 8 3.27 -1.93 27.07
N GLU A 9 4.12 -0.92 26.90
CA GLU A 9 5.00 -0.85 25.75
C GLU A 9 5.93 -2.05 25.77
N ILE A 10 6.08 -2.67 24.60
CA ILE A 10 7.04 -3.76 24.42
C ILE A 10 8.42 -3.20 24.77
N PRO A 11 9.20 -3.88 25.63
CA PRO A 11 10.53 -3.41 26.02
C PRO A 11 11.39 -3.07 24.79
N PRO A 12 12.15 -1.96 24.85
CA PRO A 12 12.88 -1.45 23.68
C PRO A 12 13.86 -2.48 23.12
N GLN A 13 14.52 -3.26 23.98
CA GLN A 13 15.41 -4.34 23.56
C GLN A 13 14.68 -5.39 22.71
N GLN A 14 13.52 -5.85 23.16
CA GLN A 14 12.71 -6.83 22.42
C GLN A 14 12.19 -6.26 21.09
N ARG A 15 11.87 -4.97 21.04
CA ARG A 15 11.49 -4.30 19.79
C ARG A 15 12.65 -4.26 18.80
N MET A 16 13.84 -3.87 19.26
CA MET A 16 15.04 -3.78 18.42
C MET A 16 15.44 -5.15 17.86
N GLU A 17 15.42 -6.19 18.70
CA GLU A 17 15.74 -7.55 18.27
C GLU A 17 14.77 -8.03 17.19
N ARG A 18 13.45 -7.85 17.39
CA ARG A 18 12.44 -8.19 16.39
C ARG A 18 12.65 -7.43 15.07
N GLN A 19 12.93 -6.13 15.13
CA GLN A 19 13.16 -5.33 13.93
C GLN A 19 14.40 -5.79 13.18
N ALA A 20 15.48 -6.13 13.90
CA ALA A 20 16.70 -6.64 13.29
C ALA A 20 16.47 -7.98 12.59
N SER A 21 15.79 -8.93 13.23
CA SER A 21 15.46 -10.22 12.62
C SER A 21 14.57 -10.06 11.39
N LEU A 22 13.50 -9.27 11.48
CA LEU A 22 12.62 -9.00 10.34
C LEU A 22 13.37 -8.41 9.15
N ALA A 23 14.24 -7.42 9.40
CA ALA A 23 15.01 -6.79 8.32
C ALA A 23 15.97 -7.79 7.65
N ARG A 24 16.58 -8.70 8.42
CA ARG A 24 17.46 -9.75 7.90
C ARG A 24 16.68 -10.75 7.07
N ASP A 25 15.61 -11.31 7.63
CA ASP A 25 14.78 -12.33 6.99
C ASP A 25 14.20 -11.80 5.67
N HIS A 26 13.66 -10.58 5.65
CA HIS A 26 13.15 -9.94 4.44
C HIS A 26 14.22 -9.81 3.34
N SER A 27 15.45 -9.47 3.71
CA SER A 27 16.55 -9.32 2.76
C SER A 27 16.98 -10.66 2.15
N GLU A 28 16.95 -11.73 2.96
CA GLU A 28 17.31 -13.07 2.55
C GLU A 28 16.22 -13.69 1.68
N GLU A 29 14.96 -13.56 2.10
CA GLU A 29 13.79 -14.00 1.33
C GLU A 29 13.68 -13.28 -0.01
N TYR A 30 13.92 -11.96 -0.05
CA TYR A 30 13.94 -11.19 -1.28
C TYR A 30 14.99 -11.73 -2.27
N LYS A 31 16.22 -11.96 -1.80
CA LYS A 31 17.29 -12.55 -2.64
C LYS A 31 16.90 -13.93 -3.15
N ALA A 32 16.33 -14.78 -2.28
CA ALA A 32 15.87 -16.10 -2.68
C ALA A 32 14.74 -16.04 -3.71
N ALA A 33 13.80 -15.11 -3.57
CA ALA A 33 12.72 -14.88 -4.53
C ALA A 33 13.27 -14.44 -5.90
N LEU A 34 14.25 -13.54 -5.94
CA LEU A 34 14.92 -13.15 -7.19
C LEU A 34 15.60 -14.33 -7.88
N GLN A 35 16.34 -15.15 -7.13
CA GLN A 35 16.96 -16.35 -7.68
C GLN A 35 15.93 -17.31 -8.29
N ARG A 36 14.81 -17.53 -7.60
CA ARG A 36 13.70 -18.35 -8.13
C ARG A 36 13.07 -17.75 -9.38
N ALA A 37 12.89 -16.43 -9.41
CA ALA A 37 12.32 -15.74 -10.57
C ALA A 37 13.19 -15.87 -11.81
N VAL A 38 14.53 -15.85 -11.66
CA VAL A 38 15.48 -16.13 -12.74
C VAL A 38 15.34 -17.57 -13.23
N VAL A 39 15.27 -18.55 -12.32
CA VAL A 39 15.10 -19.97 -12.67
C VAL A 39 13.78 -20.22 -13.43
N LEU A 40 12.74 -19.44 -13.12
CA LEU A 40 11.44 -19.53 -13.77
C LEU A 40 11.33 -18.64 -15.02
N ASP A 41 12.42 -18.02 -15.48
CA ASP A 41 12.46 -17.09 -16.62
C ASP A 41 11.39 -16.00 -16.57
N VAL A 42 11.13 -15.48 -15.36
CA VAL A 42 10.20 -14.37 -15.18
C VAL A 42 10.83 -13.11 -15.80
N PRO A 43 10.18 -12.42 -16.74
CA PRO A 43 10.77 -11.28 -17.45
C PRO A 43 11.29 -10.17 -16.52
N GLN A 44 10.59 -9.95 -15.40
CA GLN A 44 10.97 -8.92 -14.40
C GLN A 44 12.22 -9.29 -13.59
N ALA A 45 12.68 -10.53 -13.62
CA ALA A 45 13.82 -11.00 -12.83
C ALA A 45 15.16 -10.42 -13.30
N TYR A 46 15.27 -10.04 -14.57
CA TYR A 46 16.47 -9.47 -15.17
C TYR A 46 16.60 -7.95 -14.95
N SER A 47 15.53 -7.31 -14.47
CA SER A 47 15.51 -5.90 -14.09
C SER A 47 14.58 -5.71 -12.89
N PRO A 48 14.95 -6.25 -11.71
CA PRO A 48 14.12 -6.15 -10.54
C PRO A 48 14.07 -4.69 -10.06
N SER A 49 12.87 -4.22 -9.72
CA SER A 49 12.70 -2.92 -9.08
C SER A 49 13.24 -2.94 -7.65
N SER A 50 13.43 -1.75 -7.07
CA SER A 50 13.74 -1.61 -5.64
C SER A 50 12.73 -2.38 -4.78
N TYR A 51 13.23 -3.12 -3.79
CA TYR A 51 12.41 -3.86 -2.83
C TYR A 51 11.60 -2.89 -1.95
N GLY A 52 10.34 -3.24 -1.67
CA GLY A 52 9.45 -2.47 -0.82
C GLY A 52 8.15 -2.06 -1.50
N THR A 53 7.13 -1.76 -0.69
CA THR A 53 5.78 -1.37 -1.15
C THR A 53 5.60 0.14 -1.29
N PHE A 54 6.54 0.94 -0.77
CA PHE A 54 6.48 2.40 -0.84
C PHE A 54 7.54 2.87 -1.82
N ARG A 55 7.11 3.37 -2.98
CA ARG A 55 7.97 4.22 -3.79
C ARG A 55 8.17 5.48 -2.95
N GLU A 56 9.39 5.73 -2.52
CA GLU A 56 9.76 7.01 -1.95
C GLU A 56 9.56 8.03 -3.07
N ILE A 57 8.39 8.68 -3.08
CA ILE A 57 8.18 9.85 -3.91
C ILE A 57 9.05 10.91 -3.25
N GLU A 58 10.32 10.97 -3.64
CA GLU A 58 11.11 12.17 -3.42
C GLU A 58 10.25 13.33 -3.94
N GLU A 59 9.91 14.26 -3.05
CA GLU A 59 9.27 15.52 -3.38
C GLU A 59 10.11 16.23 -4.45
N GLY A 60 9.84 15.98 -5.74
CA GLY A 60 10.48 16.70 -6.84
C GLY A 60 10.73 15.97 -8.15
N SER A 61 10.70 14.64 -8.23
CA SER A 61 11.05 13.95 -9.50
C SER A 61 9.83 13.37 -10.23
N TYR A 62 9.08 14.25 -10.91
CA TYR A 62 8.26 13.83 -12.04
C TYR A 62 9.20 13.46 -13.21
N SER A 63 9.71 12.23 -13.21
CA SER A 63 10.33 11.67 -14.40
C SER A 63 9.84 10.25 -14.60
N SER A 64 8.65 10.21 -15.20
CA SER A 64 8.21 9.17 -16.12
C SER A 64 9.40 8.67 -16.97
N SER A 65 9.92 7.48 -16.65
CA SER A 65 10.51 6.61 -17.66
C SER A 65 10.55 5.19 -17.11
N GLY A 66 9.56 4.40 -17.53
CA GLY A 66 9.41 3.02 -17.10
C GLY A 66 8.10 2.41 -17.58
N SER A 67 7.84 2.52 -18.89
CA SER A 67 6.90 1.70 -19.69
C SER A 67 5.79 0.97 -18.92
N HIS A 68 4.90 1.71 -18.25
CA HIS A 68 3.61 1.16 -17.88
C HIS A 68 2.72 1.32 -19.10
N LYS A 69 2.41 0.19 -19.74
CA LYS A 69 1.36 0.10 -20.76
C LYS A 69 0.14 0.85 -20.24
N GLU A 70 -0.28 1.83 -21.03
CA GLU A 70 -1.41 2.69 -20.77
C GLU A 70 -2.63 1.83 -20.41
N SER A 71 -3.01 1.86 -19.14
CA SER A 71 -4.37 1.54 -18.72
C SER A 71 -5.23 2.73 -19.11
N PRO A 72 -6.38 2.55 -19.80
CA PRO A 72 -7.22 3.67 -20.24
C PRO A 72 -7.98 4.33 -19.08
N PHE A 73 -7.65 4.01 -17.83
CA PHE A 73 -8.33 4.55 -16.67
C PHE A 73 -7.52 5.67 -16.01
N VAL A 74 -7.79 6.87 -16.52
CA VAL A 74 -7.94 8.12 -15.75
C VAL A 74 -6.66 8.81 -15.26
N SER A 75 -6.40 9.97 -15.85
CA SER A 75 -5.46 11.00 -15.42
C SER A 75 -5.63 11.40 -13.94
N PRO A 76 -4.56 11.76 -13.21
CA PRO A 76 -4.64 12.19 -11.82
C PRO A 76 -4.99 13.67 -11.75
N ASP A 77 -6.18 14.03 -12.25
CA ASP A 77 -6.85 15.28 -11.84
C ASP A 77 -8.19 14.93 -11.19
N ARG A 78 -8.14 13.93 -10.32
CA ARG A 78 -9.25 13.61 -9.43
C ARG A 78 -8.99 14.33 -8.13
N ARG A 79 -9.57 15.52 -8.02
CA ARG A 79 -10.02 16.08 -6.74
C ARG A 79 -10.47 14.90 -5.87
N LYS A 80 -9.84 14.81 -4.71
CA LYS A 80 -9.95 13.74 -3.71
C LYS A 80 -11.42 13.52 -3.36
N GLU A 81 -12.13 12.73 -4.17
CA GLU A 81 -13.55 12.44 -3.99
C GLU A 81 -13.68 11.76 -2.63
N SER A 82 -14.40 12.40 -1.70
CA SER A 82 -14.55 11.86 -0.35
C SER A 82 -15.29 10.54 -0.45
N TRP A 83 -15.03 9.64 0.50
CA TRP A 83 -15.87 8.44 0.64
C TRP A 83 -17.34 8.80 0.81
N ASP A 84 -17.63 9.95 1.44
CA ASP A 84 -18.99 10.48 1.58
C ASP A 84 -19.60 10.85 0.21
N ASP A 85 -18.86 11.57 -0.64
CA ASP A 85 -19.33 11.96 -1.98
C ASP A 85 -19.62 10.72 -2.85
N PHE A 86 -18.79 9.70 -2.73
CA PHE A 86 -18.97 8.43 -3.44
C PHE A 86 -20.24 7.69 -2.99
N VAL A 87 -20.46 7.62 -1.67
CA VAL A 87 -21.63 6.96 -1.08
C VAL A 87 -22.91 7.71 -1.46
N ASP A 88 -22.92 9.03 -1.36
CA ASP A 88 -24.06 9.88 -1.73
C ASP A 88 -24.41 9.76 -3.23
N ARG A 89 -23.42 9.52 -4.10
CA ARG A 89 -23.69 9.34 -5.53
C ARG A 89 -24.42 8.03 -5.83
N LEU A 90 -24.09 6.95 -5.11
CA LEU A 90 -24.54 5.59 -5.46
C LEU A 90 -25.73 5.12 -4.61
N PHE A 91 -25.84 5.62 -3.38
CA PHE A 91 -26.83 5.18 -2.41
C PHE A 91 -27.76 6.32 -1.98
N GLU A 92 -28.97 5.95 -1.59
CA GLU A 92 -29.95 6.80 -0.93
C GLU A 92 -30.43 6.12 0.36
N ILE A 93 -30.80 6.91 1.36
CA ILE A 93 -31.35 6.40 2.61
C ILE A 93 -32.87 6.37 2.47
N ASN A 94 -33.47 5.20 2.56
CA ASN A 94 -34.91 5.05 2.49
C ASN A 94 -35.60 5.52 3.79
N GLU A 95 -36.94 5.55 3.80
CA GLU A 95 -37.73 5.97 4.97
C GLU A 95 -37.50 5.10 6.22
N SER A 96 -36.99 3.88 6.04
CA SER A 96 -36.61 2.98 7.14
C SER A 96 -35.17 3.18 7.64
N GLY A 97 -34.44 4.15 7.11
CA GLY A 97 -33.05 4.46 7.48
C GLY A 97 -31.99 3.51 6.90
N HIS A 98 -32.32 2.73 5.87
CA HIS A 98 -31.41 1.81 5.20
C HIS A 98 -30.86 2.40 3.90
N MET A 99 -29.55 2.23 3.69
CA MET A 99 -28.90 2.58 2.43
C MET A 99 -29.32 1.61 1.32
N VAL A 100 -29.95 2.14 0.28
CA VAL A 100 -30.37 1.40 -0.92
C VAL A 100 -29.73 2.02 -2.16
N LEU A 101 -29.47 1.19 -3.18
CA LEU A 101 -28.88 1.66 -4.44
C LEU A 101 -29.90 2.52 -5.20
N LYS A 102 -29.47 3.69 -5.65
CA LYS A 102 -30.28 4.54 -6.53
C LYS A 102 -30.58 3.78 -7.81
N LYS A 103 -31.86 3.65 -8.17
CA LYS A 103 -32.27 3.10 -9.46
C LYS A 103 -31.88 4.09 -10.57
N SER A 104 -31.26 3.59 -11.64
CA SER A 104 -30.84 4.37 -12.82
C SER A 104 -32.01 4.85 -13.66
#